data_AF-A0A9D1ZCP2-F1
#
_entry.id   AF-A0A9D1ZCP2-F1
#
_cell.length_a   1.000
_cell.length_b   1.000
_cell.length_c   1.000
_cell.angle_alpha   90.00
_cell.angle_beta   90.00
_cell.angle_gamma   90.00
#
_symmetry.space_group_name_H-M   'P 1'
#
loop_
_entity.id
_entity.type
_entity.pdbx_description
1 polymer ?
#
loop_
_entity_poly.entity_id
_entity_poly.type
_entity_poly.pdbx_seq_one_letter_code
_entity_poly.pdbx_strand_id
1 'polypeptide(L)'
;MRSFSCVTLTPSEFDAFSSAHPLGNFQQTSLMGTVREKNGVDVSYLGVFEDGRLVAATQLELHRSRLSTFAEIHDGPLCDFHDRELTAYLFDAIRERARAAGAAQVEVTPEVPYRIRTSAGDVLPEDPEAPLPAEVPADSRRGPDDESLENLKAAGLVHEGFDRGYSAVPRWRYVKDLTGIEDEDALIASYNKKAKRDVRTARASFVSVERIGRDELPTYHHICELSCEKQGFENRPLAYFEQLFDTLGDAAEFFVAYLDVPAYLSSWEQKRDALLADIERYEAAIAEIESANQSGQGQFRSTKKVSRQMADAQEKYESSLRRIDDARAALDAHGGTGRIPAAAALFVWHERECVYLFSGSDQSLAAFCAPTLVQHKIMCECVERGCSRYNFYGIDGIFDPTSPGYGLIEFKQSFNGYIEELLGSFTMPVRPAVLAAKRLAHKILGR
;
A
#
# COMPACT_ATOMS: atom_id res chain seq x y z
N MET A 1 -4.37 32.25 28.87
CA MET A 1 -4.65 30.81 28.91
C MET A 1 -5.97 30.63 28.20
N ARG A 2 -5.96 29.91 27.09
CA ARG A 2 -7.13 29.60 26.27
C ARG A 2 -8.06 28.68 27.06
N SER A 3 -9.36 28.76 26.78
CA SER A 3 -10.36 27.98 27.50
C SER A 3 -10.73 26.76 26.68
N PHE A 4 -10.34 25.59 27.17
CA PHE A 4 -10.66 24.31 26.55
C PHE A 4 -11.63 23.50 27.42
N SER A 5 -12.47 22.70 26.77
CA SER A 5 -13.30 21.68 27.41
C SER A 5 -13.18 20.34 26.69
N CYS A 6 -13.05 19.24 27.43
CA CYS A 6 -13.02 17.89 26.88
C CYS A 6 -14.33 17.15 27.14
N VAL A 7 -14.90 16.55 26.10
CA VAL A 7 -16.15 15.78 26.14
C VAL A 7 -15.99 14.45 25.40
N THR A 8 -16.90 13.50 25.66
CA THR A 8 -17.02 12.30 24.84
C THR A 8 -17.88 12.63 23.62
N LEU A 9 -17.35 12.36 22.43
CA LEU A 9 -18.07 12.54 21.17
C LEU A 9 -18.92 11.32 20.84
N THR A 10 -19.99 11.55 20.10
CA THR A 10 -20.68 10.48 19.38
C THR A 10 -19.82 9.98 18.20
N PRO A 11 -20.02 8.73 17.74
CA PRO A 11 -19.39 8.20 16.53
C PRO A 11 -19.45 9.16 15.33
N SER A 12 -20.63 9.74 15.07
CA SER A 12 -20.85 10.64 13.94
C SER A 12 -20.12 11.99 14.06
N GLU A 13 -20.03 12.56 15.27
CA GLU A 13 -19.27 13.79 15.49
C GLU A 13 -17.77 13.55 15.29
N PHE A 14 -17.28 12.41 15.75
CA PHE A 14 -15.89 12.01 15.55
C PHE A 14 -15.55 11.78 14.08
N ASP A 15 -16.40 11.05 13.34
CA ASP A 15 -16.19 10.79 11.91
C ASP A 15 -16.25 12.06 11.07
N ALA A 16 -17.16 12.99 11.39
CA ALA A 16 -17.23 14.29 10.73
C ALA A 16 -15.95 15.11 10.95
N PHE A 17 -15.38 15.07 12.16
CA PHE A 17 -14.11 15.71 12.45
C PHE A 17 -12.95 15.03 11.72
N SER A 18 -12.89 13.70 11.76
CA SER A 18 -11.84 12.91 11.09
C SER A 18 -11.81 13.17 9.59
N SER A 19 -12.97 13.13 8.94
CA SER A 19 -13.09 13.37 7.50
C SER A 19 -12.60 14.77 7.07
N ALA A 20 -12.78 15.78 7.92
CA ALA A 20 -12.38 17.17 7.65
C ALA A 20 -10.97 17.53 8.13
N HIS A 21 -10.33 16.68 8.94
CA HIS A 21 -9.04 17.00 9.56
C HIS A 21 -7.87 16.68 8.62
N PRO A 22 -6.82 17.53 8.53
CA PRO A 22 -5.65 17.26 7.67
C PRO A 22 -4.90 15.94 7.97
N LEU A 23 -5.02 15.45 9.22
CA LEU A 23 -4.46 14.17 9.68
C LEU A 23 -5.50 13.03 9.74
N GLY A 24 -6.72 13.27 9.27
CA GLY A 24 -7.80 12.29 9.25
C GLY A 24 -7.40 11.03 8.51
N ASN A 25 -7.71 9.87 9.06
CA ASN A 25 -7.28 8.59 8.51
C ASN A 25 -8.23 7.47 8.97
N PHE A 26 -8.16 6.32 8.29
CA PHE A 26 -9.07 5.20 8.54
C PHE A 26 -8.99 4.63 9.95
N GLN A 27 -7.85 4.75 10.65
CA GLN A 27 -7.69 4.26 12.03
C GLN A 27 -8.36 5.14 13.07
N GLN A 28 -8.63 6.40 12.72
CA GLN A 28 -9.38 7.39 13.50
C GLN A 28 -10.79 7.54 12.93
N THR A 29 -11.51 6.42 12.80
CA THR A 29 -12.92 6.38 12.38
C THR A 29 -13.72 5.47 13.30
N SER A 30 -15.00 5.75 13.46
CA SER A 30 -15.89 4.95 14.29
C SER A 30 -16.07 3.53 13.77
N LEU A 31 -15.97 3.32 12.46
CA LEU A 31 -15.96 1.97 11.85
C LEU A 31 -14.76 1.15 12.33
N MET A 32 -13.56 1.74 12.38
CA MET A 32 -12.41 1.08 12.96
C MET A 32 -12.55 0.89 14.49
N GLY A 33 -13.22 1.83 15.16
CA GLY A 33 -13.71 1.63 16.53
C GLY A 33 -14.53 0.36 16.69
N THR A 34 -15.53 0.14 15.86
CA THR A 34 -16.35 -1.08 15.89
C THR A 34 -15.52 -2.34 15.59
N VAL A 35 -14.53 -2.28 14.70
CA VAL A 35 -13.60 -3.41 14.47
C VAL A 35 -12.86 -3.77 15.77
N ARG A 36 -12.37 -2.77 16.51
CA ARG A 36 -11.66 -2.95 17.79
C ARG A 36 -12.59 -3.47 18.89
N GLU A 37 -13.82 -2.94 18.99
CA GLU A 37 -14.85 -3.40 19.93
C GLU A 37 -15.20 -4.88 19.73
N LYS A 38 -15.38 -5.32 18.48
CA LYS A 38 -15.59 -6.74 18.14
C LYS A 38 -14.42 -7.64 18.58
N ASN A 39 -13.23 -7.07 18.74
CA ASN A 39 -12.03 -7.74 19.25
C ASN A 39 -11.86 -7.60 20.78
N GLY A 40 -12.88 -7.13 21.50
CA GLY A 40 -12.89 -7.05 22.95
C GLY A 40 -12.15 -5.84 23.54
N VAL A 41 -11.94 -4.80 22.74
CA VAL A 41 -11.35 -3.53 23.16
C VAL A 41 -12.47 -2.54 23.50
N ASP A 42 -12.39 -1.85 24.64
CA ASP A 42 -13.35 -0.75 24.86
C ASP A 42 -12.89 0.48 24.09
N VAL A 43 -13.77 1.08 23.29
CA VAL A 43 -13.46 2.25 22.49
C VAL A 43 -14.27 3.45 22.98
N SER A 44 -13.63 4.63 23.01
CA SER A 44 -14.30 5.89 23.27
C SER A 44 -13.69 7.01 22.42
N TYR A 45 -14.49 8.01 22.10
CA TYR A 45 -14.05 9.16 21.30
C TYR A 45 -14.00 10.39 22.20
N LEU A 46 -12.82 11.01 22.31
CA LEU A 46 -12.63 12.24 23.07
C LEU A 46 -12.54 13.41 22.11
N GLY A 47 -13.19 14.52 22.44
CA GLY A 47 -13.14 15.77 21.68
C GLY A 47 -12.81 16.94 22.59
N VAL A 48 -11.90 17.80 22.12
CA VAL A 48 -11.52 19.05 22.78
C VAL A 48 -12.15 20.22 22.04
N PHE A 49 -12.91 21.03 22.76
CA PHE A 49 -13.54 22.23 22.25
C PHE A 49 -12.83 23.48 22.75
N GLU A 50 -12.71 24.46 21.87
CA GLU A 50 -12.31 25.83 22.15
C GLU A 50 -13.40 26.77 21.62
N ASP A 51 -13.96 27.63 22.47
CA ASP A 51 -15.01 28.60 22.10
C ASP A 51 -16.17 27.97 21.32
N GLY A 52 -16.56 26.74 21.68
CA GLY A 52 -17.64 25.98 21.04
C GLY A 52 -17.26 25.28 19.73
N ARG A 53 -16.02 25.42 19.26
CA ARG A 53 -15.49 24.72 18.07
C ARG A 53 -14.69 23.48 18.50
N LEU A 54 -14.94 22.34 17.86
CA LEU A 54 -14.11 21.15 18.03
C LEU A 54 -12.74 21.39 17.37
N VAL A 55 -11.67 21.29 18.15
CA VAL A 55 -10.29 21.64 17.72
C VAL A 55 -9.31 20.47 17.77
N ALA A 56 -9.63 19.42 18.53
CA ALA A 56 -8.90 18.16 18.49
C ALA A 56 -9.83 17.00 18.84
N ALA A 57 -9.54 15.81 18.33
CA ALA A 57 -10.26 14.61 18.71
C ALA A 57 -9.36 13.37 18.69
N THR A 58 -9.74 12.32 19.40
CA THR A 58 -9.05 11.04 19.33
C THR A 58 -10.00 9.89 19.61
N GLN A 59 -9.76 8.78 18.92
CA GLN A 59 -10.23 7.47 19.36
C GLN A 59 -9.26 6.93 20.41
N LEU A 60 -9.78 6.62 21.60
CA LEU A 60 -9.04 6.04 22.71
C LEU A 60 -9.49 4.59 22.91
N GLU A 61 -8.55 3.68 22.81
CA GLU A 61 -8.75 2.24 22.97
C GLU A 61 -8.27 1.79 24.33
N LEU A 62 -9.03 0.95 25.03
CA LEU A 62 -8.66 0.43 26.34
C LEU A 62 -8.53 -1.09 26.30
N HIS A 63 -7.33 -1.57 26.57
CA HIS A 63 -6.97 -2.98 26.57
C HIS A 63 -6.83 -3.48 28.00
N ARG A 64 -7.62 -4.50 28.34
CA ARG A 64 -7.54 -5.16 29.65
C ARG A 64 -6.81 -6.48 29.53
N SER A 65 -5.59 -6.53 30.04
CA SER A 65 -4.83 -7.78 30.17
C SER A 65 -4.81 -8.28 31.61
N ARG A 66 -4.37 -9.53 31.81
CA ARG A 66 -4.17 -10.11 33.15
C ARG A 66 -3.15 -9.34 34.01
N LEU A 67 -2.16 -8.69 33.38
CA LEU A 67 -1.06 -8.02 34.07
C LEU A 67 -1.33 -6.54 34.33
N SER A 68 -2.03 -5.87 33.42
CA SER A 68 -2.35 -4.44 33.52
C SER A 68 -3.42 -4.04 32.52
N THR A 69 -4.08 -2.92 32.79
CA THR A 69 -4.83 -2.18 31.77
C THR A 69 -3.90 -1.15 31.12
N PHE A 70 -4.00 -0.97 29.82
CA PHE A 70 -3.32 0.09 29.08
C PHE A 70 -4.25 0.64 28.01
N ALA A 71 -3.96 1.86 27.53
CA ALA A 71 -4.71 2.45 26.44
C ALA A 71 -3.83 2.63 25.20
N GLU A 72 -4.45 2.65 24.03
CA GLU A 72 -3.78 2.86 22.73
C GLU A 72 -4.50 3.94 21.92
N ILE A 73 -3.73 4.65 21.10
CA ILE A 73 -4.20 5.61 20.10
C ILE A 73 -3.42 5.37 18.81
N HIS A 74 -4.04 4.70 17.85
CA HIS A 74 -3.47 4.40 16.53
C HIS A 74 -3.71 5.56 15.54
N ASP A 75 -2.65 6.09 14.92
CA ASP A 75 -2.68 7.17 13.93
C ASP A 75 -3.42 8.43 14.41
N GLY A 76 -3.31 8.72 15.70
CA GLY A 76 -3.90 9.90 16.33
C GLY A 76 -3.09 10.35 17.55
N PRO A 77 -3.58 11.32 18.33
CA PRO A 77 -4.80 12.11 18.12
C PRO A 77 -4.83 12.93 16.82
N LEU A 78 -6.03 13.32 16.40
CA LEU A 78 -6.25 14.34 15.39
C LEU A 78 -6.15 15.72 16.06
N CYS A 79 -4.95 16.31 15.99
CA CYS A 79 -4.60 17.57 16.64
C CYS A 79 -3.56 18.33 15.81
N ASP A 80 -3.56 19.65 15.88
CA ASP A 80 -2.41 20.45 15.50
C ASP A 80 -1.36 20.41 16.62
N PHE A 81 -0.27 19.67 16.41
CA PHE A 81 0.79 19.53 17.43
C PHE A 81 1.76 20.72 17.47
N HIS A 82 1.62 21.70 16.57
CA HIS A 82 2.32 22.99 16.65
C HIS A 82 1.66 23.89 17.69
N ASP A 83 0.37 23.67 17.97
CA ASP A 83 -0.35 24.31 19.06
C ASP A 83 0.01 23.67 20.40
N ARG A 84 1.03 24.23 21.06
CA ARG A 84 1.54 23.72 22.34
C ARG A 84 0.50 23.74 23.47
N GLU A 85 -0.36 24.75 23.54
CA GLU A 85 -1.35 24.86 24.62
C GLU A 85 -2.46 23.83 24.45
N LEU A 86 -2.95 23.64 23.22
CA LEU A 86 -3.92 22.60 22.88
C LEU A 86 -3.32 21.20 23.10
N THR A 87 -2.09 20.96 22.65
CA THR A 87 -1.40 19.68 22.81
C THR A 87 -1.29 19.29 24.28
N ALA A 88 -0.84 20.22 25.14
CA ALA A 88 -0.75 19.99 26.58
C ALA A 88 -2.13 19.67 27.18
N TYR A 89 -3.16 20.46 26.86
CA TYR A 89 -4.51 20.23 27.37
C TYR A 89 -5.08 18.88 26.94
N LEU A 90 -4.93 18.52 25.65
CA LEU A 90 -5.42 17.27 25.08
C LEU A 90 -4.83 16.06 25.82
N PHE A 91 -3.51 16.03 25.99
CA PHE A 91 -2.87 14.89 26.65
C PHE A 91 -3.12 14.85 28.15
N ASP A 92 -3.32 15.98 28.82
CA ASP A 92 -3.81 15.99 30.21
C ASP A 92 -5.21 15.38 30.31
N ALA A 93 -6.12 15.73 29.39
CA ALA A 93 -7.45 15.14 29.35
C ALA A 93 -7.43 13.62 29.05
N ILE A 94 -6.60 13.18 28.09
CA ILE A 94 -6.38 11.76 27.78
C ILE A 94 -5.82 11.04 29.01
N ARG A 95 -4.81 11.62 29.69
CA ARG A 95 -4.19 11.06 30.89
C ARG A 95 -5.22 10.86 32.00
N GLU A 96 -6.09 11.83 32.25
CA GLU A 96 -7.13 11.72 33.26
C GLU A 96 -8.18 10.65 32.91
N ARG A 97 -8.59 10.55 31.64
CA ARG A 97 -9.49 9.48 31.18
C ARG A 97 -8.86 8.09 31.32
N ALA A 98 -7.62 7.93 30.89
CA ALA A 98 -6.87 6.69 31.04
C ALA A 98 -6.66 6.32 32.53
N ARG A 99 -6.35 7.31 33.37
CA ARG A 99 -6.18 7.13 34.83
C ARG A 99 -7.46 6.63 35.48
N ALA A 100 -8.61 7.23 35.14
CA ALA A 100 -9.92 6.82 35.63
C ALA A 100 -10.27 5.39 35.21
N ALA A 101 -9.88 5.00 33.99
CA ALA A 101 -10.07 3.66 33.45
C ALA A 101 -9.10 2.60 34.01
N GLY A 102 -8.15 2.97 34.87
CA GLY A 102 -7.20 2.02 35.46
C GLY A 102 -5.91 1.81 34.66
N ALA A 103 -5.72 2.53 33.55
CA ALA A 103 -4.59 2.32 32.66
C ALA A 103 -3.24 2.67 33.32
N ALA A 104 -2.23 1.84 33.06
CA ALA A 104 -0.85 2.06 33.49
C ALA A 104 -0.12 3.04 32.56
N GLN A 105 -0.43 2.99 31.26
CA GLN A 105 0.11 3.86 30.23
C GLN A 105 -0.93 4.12 29.14
N VAL A 106 -0.64 5.12 28.29
CA VAL A 106 -1.22 5.27 26.95
C VAL A 106 -0.10 5.13 25.93
N GLU A 107 -0.29 4.31 24.90
CA GLU A 107 0.63 4.16 23.77
C GLU A 107 0.03 4.93 22.58
N VAL A 108 0.85 5.78 21.94
CA VAL A 108 0.37 6.77 20.96
C VAL A 108 1.27 6.73 19.74
N THR A 109 0.67 6.61 18.55
CA THR A 109 1.37 6.71 17.27
C THR A 109 0.71 7.79 16.41
N PRO A 110 1.20 9.04 16.43
CA PRO A 110 0.59 10.12 15.65
C PRO A 110 0.78 9.95 14.14
N GLU A 111 -0.24 10.30 13.35
CA GLU A 111 -0.22 10.35 11.89
C GLU A 111 0.51 11.61 11.36
N VAL A 112 1.69 11.91 11.92
CA VAL A 112 2.42 13.14 11.64
C VAL A 112 3.77 12.80 11.02
N PRO A 113 4.03 13.19 9.77
CA PRO A 113 5.36 13.08 9.17
C PRO A 113 6.38 13.88 9.99
N TYR A 114 7.37 13.18 10.54
CA TYR A 114 8.58 13.81 11.08
C TYR A 114 9.43 14.37 9.96
N ARG A 115 9.61 13.59 8.87
CA ARG A 115 10.37 13.99 7.68
C ARG A 115 9.70 13.47 6.41
N ILE A 116 9.72 14.31 5.39
CA ILE A 116 9.47 13.90 4.01
C ILE A 116 10.81 13.51 3.38
N ARG A 117 10.80 12.45 2.59
CA ARG A 117 11.97 11.89 1.92
C ARG A 117 11.67 11.60 0.46
N THR A 118 12.73 11.57 -0.34
CA THR A 118 12.63 11.13 -1.75
C THR A 118 12.16 9.69 -1.81
N SER A 119 11.75 9.23 -3.01
CA SER A 119 11.43 7.84 -3.28
C SER A 119 12.54 6.85 -2.86
N ALA A 120 13.80 7.29 -2.92
CA ALA A 120 14.99 6.50 -2.55
C ALA A 120 15.33 6.53 -1.04
N GLY A 121 14.57 7.28 -0.23
CA GLY A 121 14.80 7.43 1.21
C GLY A 121 15.76 8.56 1.58
N ASP A 122 16.22 9.36 0.62
CA ASP A 122 17.10 10.50 0.88
C ASP A 122 16.34 11.66 1.54
N VAL A 123 17.04 12.42 2.39
CA VAL A 123 16.49 13.64 2.99
C VAL A 123 16.37 14.73 1.92
N LEU A 124 15.28 15.49 1.95
CA LEU A 124 15.09 16.62 1.05
C LEU A 124 16.10 17.75 1.33
N PRO A 125 16.48 18.55 0.33
CA PRO A 125 17.25 19.76 0.55
C PRO A 125 16.46 20.75 1.43
N GLU A 126 17.09 21.22 2.52
CA GLU A 126 16.47 22.19 3.45
C GLU A 126 16.38 23.62 2.88
N ASP A 127 17.18 23.95 1.86
CA ASP A 127 17.10 25.22 1.14
C ASP A 127 15.71 25.38 0.49
N PRO A 128 14.92 26.41 0.86
CA PRO A 128 13.59 26.65 0.30
C PRO A 128 13.56 26.81 -1.22
N GLU A 129 14.65 27.32 -1.81
CA GLU A 129 14.77 27.58 -3.24
C GLU A 129 15.28 26.36 -4.03
N ALA A 130 15.76 25.33 -3.35
CA ALA A 130 16.24 24.12 -4.02
C ALA A 130 15.07 23.35 -4.65
N PRO A 131 15.21 22.85 -5.90
CA PRO A 131 14.15 22.10 -6.54
C PRO A 131 13.86 20.80 -5.77
N LEU A 132 12.57 20.50 -5.62
CA LEU A 132 12.12 19.20 -5.11
C LEU A 132 11.99 18.19 -6.26
N PRO A 133 12.16 16.88 -5.99
CA PRO A 133 11.76 15.83 -6.92
C PRO A 133 10.28 15.99 -7.30
N ALA A 134 9.94 15.68 -8.55
CA ALA A 134 8.59 15.91 -9.09
C ALA A 134 7.50 15.10 -8.37
N GLU A 135 7.88 13.97 -7.77
CA GLU A 135 6.99 13.11 -6.99
C GLU A 135 6.66 13.65 -5.58
N VAL A 136 7.39 14.66 -5.09
CA VAL A 136 7.19 15.26 -3.77
C VAL A 136 6.27 16.48 -3.89
N PRO A 137 5.17 16.58 -3.10
CA PRO A 137 4.30 17.75 -3.12
C PRO A 137 5.07 19.05 -2.86
N ALA A 138 4.78 20.10 -3.62
CA ALA A 138 5.55 21.35 -3.60
C ALA A 138 5.51 22.09 -2.25
N ASP A 139 4.46 21.87 -1.45
CA ASP A 139 4.25 22.42 -0.12
C ASP A 139 4.80 21.52 1.01
N SER A 140 5.49 20.43 0.66
CA SER A 140 6.10 19.52 1.62
C SER A 140 7.14 20.23 2.51
N ARG A 141 7.09 19.93 3.81
CA ARG A 141 8.15 20.34 4.74
C ARG A 141 9.49 19.71 4.33
N ARG A 142 10.53 20.54 4.24
CA ARG A 142 11.88 20.12 3.85
C ARG A 142 12.73 19.61 5.02
N GLY A 143 12.52 20.16 6.22
CA GLY A 143 13.23 19.80 7.45
C GLY A 143 12.44 18.85 8.36
N PRO A 144 13.03 18.42 9.50
CA PRO A 144 12.33 17.67 10.52
C PRO A 144 11.20 18.49 11.19
N ASP A 145 10.17 17.81 11.68
CA ASP A 145 9.16 18.39 12.56
C ASP A 145 9.53 18.25 14.04
N ASP A 146 10.66 18.87 14.43
CA ASP A 146 11.15 18.84 15.81
C ASP A 146 10.17 19.55 16.77
N GLU A 147 9.38 20.52 16.29
CA GLU A 147 8.40 21.25 17.10
C GLU A 147 7.28 20.35 17.63
N SER A 148 6.64 19.56 16.76
CA SER A 148 5.65 18.57 17.19
C SER A 148 6.25 17.55 18.16
N LEU A 149 7.46 17.07 17.87
CA LEU A 149 8.17 16.12 18.74
C LEU A 149 8.40 16.68 20.15
N GLU A 150 8.89 17.92 20.25
CA GLU A 150 9.16 18.56 21.53
C GLU A 150 7.87 18.97 22.27
N ASN A 151 6.80 19.36 21.57
CA ASN A 151 5.51 19.63 22.18
C ASN A 151 4.88 18.35 22.77
N LEU A 152 5.00 17.20 22.10
CA LEU A 152 4.57 15.91 22.64
C LEU A 152 5.38 15.52 23.89
N LYS A 153 6.72 15.68 23.85
CA LYS A 153 7.56 15.44 25.03
C LYS A 153 7.20 16.36 26.19
N ALA A 154 6.95 17.65 25.91
CA ALA A 154 6.54 18.63 26.91
C ALA A 154 5.17 18.32 27.53
N ALA A 155 4.27 17.66 26.79
CA ALA A 155 3.01 17.12 27.31
C ALA A 155 3.18 15.84 28.17
N GLY A 156 4.42 15.39 28.37
CA GLY A 156 4.77 14.28 29.26
C GLY A 156 4.72 12.91 28.58
N LEU A 157 4.86 12.86 27.26
CA LEU A 157 5.07 11.64 26.49
C LEU A 157 6.56 11.31 26.41
N VAL A 158 6.88 10.03 26.40
CA VAL A 158 8.23 9.49 26.20
C VAL A 158 8.30 8.94 24.78
N HIS A 159 9.17 9.51 23.96
CA HIS A 159 9.41 9.01 22.60
C HIS A 159 10.17 7.68 22.65
N GLU A 160 9.70 6.67 21.93
CA GLU A 160 10.29 5.32 21.92
C GLU A 160 11.47 5.20 20.94
N GLY A 161 11.80 6.29 20.24
CA GLY A 161 12.92 6.36 19.31
C GLY A 161 12.49 6.26 17.84
N PHE A 162 13.48 6.41 16.98
CA PHE A 162 13.30 6.40 15.54
C PHE A 162 13.66 5.04 14.97
N ASP A 163 12.71 4.12 15.05
CA ASP A 163 12.88 2.75 14.60
C ASP A 163 12.70 2.57 13.08
N ARG A 164 13.12 1.39 12.63
CA ARG A 164 12.97 0.83 11.29
C ARG A 164 12.44 -0.59 11.45
N GLY A 165 11.91 -1.16 10.38
CA GLY A 165 11.20 -2.43 10.39
C GLY A 165 9.69 -2.25 10.43
N TYR A 166 8.98 -3.37 10.48
CA TYR A 166 7.53 -3.39 10.62
C TYR A 166 7.15 -3.39 12.11
N SER A 167 6.29 -2.46 12.48
CA SER A 167 5.59 -2.42 13.76
C SER A 167 4.07 -2.49 13.51
N ALA A 168 3.26 -2.49 14.57
CA ALA A 168 1.80 -2.50 14.44
C ALA A 168 1.28 -1.30 13.62
N VAL A 169 1.94 -0.15 13.73
CA VAL A 169 1.68 1.06 12.96
C VAL A 169 2.96 1.48 12.24
N PRO A 170 3.06 1.26 10.93
CA PRO A 170 4.29 1.52 10.20
C PRO A 170 4.70 2.99 10.27
N ARG A 171 5.89 3.23 10.82
CA ARG A 171 6.49 4.57 10.90
C ARG A 171 6.89 5.11 9.53
N TRP A 172 7.21 4.24 8.58
CA TRP A 172 7.62 4.62 7.24
C TRP A 172 6.49 4.32 6.27
N ARG A 173 5.94 5.35 5.63
CA ARG A 173 4.87 5.23 4.63
C ARG A 173 5.39 5.61 3.27
N TYR A 174 4.94 4.88 2.25
CA TYR A 174 5.19 5.25 0.86
C TYR A 174 3.89 5.80 0.27
N VAL A 175 3.94 7.01 -0.26
CA VAL A 175 2.74 7.75 -0.70
C VAL A 175 2.94 8.21 -2.13
N LYS A 176 1.89 8.15 -2.94
CA LYS A 176 1.84 8.80 -4.25
C LYS A 176 0.84 9.94 -4.20
N ASP A 177 1.32 11.14 -4.52
CA ASP A 177 0.46 12.27 -4.81
C ASP A 177 -0.15 12.13 -6.20
N LEU A 178 -1.47 12.30 -6.27
CA LEU A 178 -2.30 12.27 -7.47
C LEU A 178 -2.85 13.66 -7.81
N THR A 179 -2.48 14.71 -7.07
CA THR A 179 -2.89 16.08 -7.35
C THR A 179 -2.53 16.49 -8.78
N GLY A 180 -3.52 17.00 -9.51
CA GLY A 180 -3.35 17.44 -10.90
C GLY A 180 -3.31 16.31 -11.95
N ILE A 181 -3.50 15.05 -11.55
CA ILE A 181 -3.71 13.94 -12.49
C ILE A 181 -5.19 13.90 -12.84
N GLU A 182 -5.53 14.16 -14.10
CA GLU A 182 -6.92 14.31 -14.56
C GLU A 182 -7.49 13.04 -15.20
N ASP A 183 -6.64 12.17 -15.72
CA ASP A 183 -7.05 10.97 -16.45
C ASP A 183 -6.03 9.81 -16.36
N GLU A 184 -6.39 8.67 -16.95
CA GLU A 184 -5.56 7.46 -16.96
C GLU A 184 -4.23 7.67 -17.71
N ASP A 185 -4.21 8.46 -18.79
CA ASP A 185 -3.00 8.68 -19.60
C ASP A 185 -1.99 9.53 -18.81
N ALA A 186 -2.44 10.58 -18.14
CA ALA A 186 -1.65 11.39 -17.21
C ALA A 186 -1.15 10.54 -16.04
N LEU A 187 -1.99 9.65 -15.51
CA LEU A 187 -1.61 8.72 -14.44
C LEU A 187 -0.48 7.78 -14.90
N ILE A 188 -0.65 7.12 -16.06
CA ILE A 188 0.39 6.26 -16.64
C ILE A 188 1.65 7.07 -16.90
N ALA A 189 1.54 8.30 -17.42
CA ALA A 189 2.67 9.18 -17.68
C ALA A 189 3.47 9.50 -16.41
N SER A 190 2.81 9.58 -15.24
CA SER A 190 3.45 9.83 -13.96
C SER A 190 4.34 8.68 -13.46
N TYR A 191 4.13 7.45 -13.94
CA TYR A 191 4.88 6.27 -13.51
C TYR A 191 6.30 6.21 -14.09
N ASN A 192 7.16 5.39 -13.49
CA ASN A 192 8.46 5.07 -14.07
C ASN A 192 8.33 4.10 -15.26
N LYS A 193 9.45 3.86 -15.97
CA LYS A 193 9.47 2.97 -17.15
C LYS A 193 9.03 1.53 -16.84
N LYS A 194 9.35 1.02 -15.64
CA LYS A 194 9.01 -0.33 -15.21
C LYS A 194 7.50 -0.47 -15.04
N ALA A 195 6.85 0.37 -14.23
CA ALA A 195 5.40 0.30 -14.05
C ALA A 195 4.62 0.50 -15.36
N LYS A 196 5.04 1.44 -16.22
CA LYS A 196 4.46 1.62 -17.58
C LYS A 196 4.50 0.35 -18.42
N ARG A 197 5.62 -0.38 -18.38
CA ARG A 197 5.78 -1.65 -19.07
C ARG A 197 4.91 -2.72 -18.42
N ASP A 198 4.93 -2.82 -17.10
CA ASP A 198 4.27 -3.87 -16.36
C ASP A 198 2.73 -3.76 -16.45
N VAL A 199 2.15 -2.56 -16.48
CA VAL A 199 0.72 -2.34 -16.81
C VAL A 199 0.38 -2.84 -18.22
N ARG A 200 1.23 -2.52 -19.21
CA ARG A 200 1.04 -2.97 -20.59
C ARG A 200 1.13 -4.49 -20.70
N THR A 201 2.10 -5.10 -20.01
CA THR A 201 2.26 -6.56 -19.95
C THR A 201 1.01 -7.20 -19.36
N ALA A 202 0.54 -6.73 -18.21
CA ALA A 202 -0.65 -7.30 -17.56
C ALA A 202 -1.90 -7.25 -18.46
N ARG A 203 -2.13 -6.10 -19.13
CA ARG A 203 -3.22 -5.96 -20.12
C ARG A 203 -3.06 -6.90 -21.32
N ALA A 204 -1.86 -6.95 -21.90
CA ALA A 204 -1.55 -7.85 -23.02
C ALA A 204 -1.60 -9.33 -22.63
N SER A 205 -1.51 -9.62 -21.33
CA SER A 205 -1.65 -10.94 -20.73
C SER A 205 -3.09 -11.28 -20.34
N PHE A 206 -4.08 -10.44 -20.65
CA PHE A 206 -5.49 -10.66 -20.29
C PHE A 206 -5.72 -10.79 -18.78
N VAL A 207 -4.96 -10.00 -17.98
CA VAL A 207 -5.28 -9.81 -16.56
C VAL A 207 -6.46 -8.86 -16.44
N SER A 208 -7.45 -9.27 -15.64
CA SER A 208 -8.62 -8.49 -15.22
C SER A 208 -8.52 -8.21 -13.72
N VAL A 209 -9.04 -7.09 -13.25
CA VAL A 209 -9.06 -6.74 -11.81
C VAL A 209 -10.51 -6.49 -11.41
N GLU A 210 -11.00 -7.23 -10.43
CA GLU A 210 -12.41 -7.25 -10.03
C GLU A 210 -12.54 -6.97 -8.54
N ARG A 211 -13.51 -6.12 -8.16
CA ARG A 211 -13.96 -6.00 -6.77
C ARG A 211 -14.74 -7.27 -6.44
N ILE A 212 -14.33 -7.96 -5.38
CA ILE A 212 -14.89 -9.26 -5.01
C ILE A 212 -15.95 -9.15 -3.91
N GLY A 213 -16.83 -10.15 -3.85
CA GLY A 213 -17.82 -10.31 -2.79
C GLY A 213 -17.24 -10.97 -1.53
N ARG A 214 -18.05 -11.00 -0.46
CA ARG A 214 -17.71 -11.67 0.80
C ARG A 214 -17.42 -13.16 0.61
N ASP A 215 -18.13 -13.81 -0.31
CA ASP A 215 -18.03 -15.23 -0.64
C ASP A 215 -16.70 -15.60 -1.32
N GLU A 216 -16.00 -14.63 -1.91
CA GLU A 216 -14.70 -14.79 -2.55
C GLU A 216 -13.51 -14.45 -1.61
N LEU A 217 -13.76 -14.05 -0.35
CA LEU A 217 -12.70 -13.81 0.63
C LEU A 217 -11.77 -15.01 0.88
N PRO A 218 -12.20 -16.29 0.80
CA PRO A 218 -11.27 -17.42 0.83
C PRO A 218 -10.23 -17.38 -0.29
N THR A 219 -10.60 -16.94 -1.50
CA THR A 219 -9.68 -16.79 -2.63
C THR A 219 -8.67 -15.66 -2.36
N TYR A 220 -9.16 -14.50 -1.90
CA TYR A 220 -8.29 -13.41 -1.45
C TYR A 220 -7.29 -13.88 -0.38
N HIS A 221 -7.78 -14.58 0.64
CA HIS A 221 -7.00 -15.05 1.77
C HIS A 221 -5.92 -16.05 1.35
N HIS A 222 -6.26 -17.01 0.49
CA HIS A 222 -5.31 -17.97 -0.06
C HIS A 222 -4.16 -17.29 -0.81
N ILE A 223 -4.43 -16.27 -1.62
CA ILE A 223 -3.38 -15.54 -2.34
C ILE A 223 -2.47 -14.76 -1.37
N CYS A 224 -3.02 -14.22 -0.28
CA CYS A 224 -2.23 -13.61 0.79
C CYS A 224 -1.34 -14.65 1.50
N GLU A 225 -1.82 -15.87 1.73
CA GLU A 225 -1.01 -16.95 2.32
C GLU A 225 0.20 -17.29 1.44
N LEU A 226 0.05 -17.41 0.11
CA LEU A 226 1.16 -17.65 -0.81
C LEU A 226 2.29 -16.61 -0.68
N SER A 227 1.94 -15.36 -0.40
CA SER A 227 2.92 -14.28 -0.18
C SER A 227 3.57 -14.34 1.20
N CYS A 228 2.81 -14.67 2.23
CA CYS A 228 3.28 -14.85 3.60
C CYS A 228 4.26 -16.02 3.72
N GLU A 229 3.95 -17.17 3.12
CA GLU A 229 4.83 -18.35 3.07
C GLU A 229 6.18 -18.02 2.46
N LYS A 230 6.19 -17.27 1.35
CA LYS A 230 7.42 -16.81 0.69
C LYS A 230 8.28 -15.91 1.60
N GLN A 231 7.64 -15.02 2.36
CA GLN A 231 8.33 -14.02 3.18
C GLN A 231 8.67 -14.51 4.59
N GLY A 232 8.13 -15.65 5.01
CA GLY A 232 8.36 -16.23 6.34
C GLY A 232 7.61 -15.53 7.47
N PHE A 233 6.45 -14.93 7.18
CA PHE A 233 5.58 -14.29 8.17
C PHE A 233 4.21 -14.94 8.20
N GLU A 234 3.51 -14.84 9.34
CA GLU A 234 2.15 -15.37 9.47
C GLU A 234 1.12 -14.40 8.89
N ASN A 235 0.17 -14.93 8.11
CA ASN A 235 -0.99 -14.17 7.66
C ASN A 235 -2.03 -14.04 8.79
N ARG A 236 -2.90 -13.03 8.71
CA ARG A 236 -4.10 -12.98 9.55
C ARG A 236 -5.06 -14.11 9.15
N PRO A 237 -5.86 -14.65 10.09
CA PRO A 237 -6.84 -15.69 9.76
C PRO A 237 -7.95 -15.13 8.86
N LEU A 238 -8.59 -15.96 8.03
CA LEU A 238 -9.70 -15.55 7.16
C LEU A 238 -10.79 -14.76 7.92
N ALA A 239 -11.16 -15.20 9.12
CA ALA A 239 -12.16 -14.55 9.97
C ALA A 239 -11.84 -13.07 10.27
N TYR A 240 -10.55 -12.69 10.29
CA TYR A 240 -10.14 -11.29 10.44
C TYR A 240 -10.57 -10.45 9.23
N PHE A 241 -10.36 -10.96 8.01
CA PHE A 241 -10.74 -10.27 6.78
C PHE A 241 -12.25 -10.25 6.58
N GLU A 242 -12.96 -11.33 6.94
CA GLU A 242 -14.43 -11.36 6.96
C GLU A 242 -14.99 -10.30 7.91
N GLN A 243 -14.42 -10.18 9.11
CA GLN A 243 -14.83 -9.14 10.06
C GLN A 243 -14.57 -7.73 9.53
N LEU A 244 -13.42 -7.49 8.85
CA LEU A 244 -13.15 -6.21 8.21
C LEU A 244 -14.18 -5.90 7.12
N PHE A 245 -14.45 -6.86 6.22
CA PHE A 245 -15.47 -6.72 5.18
C PHE A 245 -16.84 -6.36 5.78
N ASP A 246 -17.29 -7.14 6.76
CA ASP A 246 -18.61 -7.00 7.38
C ASP A 246 -18.75 -5.70 8.19
N THR A 247 -17.64 -5.15 8.70
CA THR A 247 -17.67 -3.97 9.60
C THR A 247 -17.42 -2.67 8.86
N LEU A 248 -16.44 -2.64 7.95
CA LEU A 248 -16.06 -1.43 7.22
C LEU A 248 -16.99 -1.16 6.03
N GLY A 249 -17.71 -2.17 5.53
CA GLY A 249 -18.65 -2.00 4.42
C GLY A 249 -18.00 -1.34 3.21
N ASP A 250 -18.62 -0.30 2.67
CA ASP A 250 -18.09 0.42 1.49
C ASP A 250 -16.77 1.16 1.73
N ALA A 251 -16.36 1.35 2.99
CA ALA A 251 -15.05 1.93 3.29
C ALA A 251 -13.90 0.93 3.05
N ALA A 252 -14.19 -0.37 2.88
CA ALA A 252 -13.19 -1.38 2.57
C ALA A 252 -13.55 -2.13 1.28
N GLU A 253 -12.62 -2.16 0.33
CA GLU A 253 -12.81 -2.84 -0.95
C GLU A 253 -11.72 -3.88 -1.15
N PHE A 254 -12.16 -5.10 -1.44
CA PHE A 254 -11.30 -6.24 -1.74
C PHE A 254 -11.28 -6.45 -3.24
N PHE A 255 -10.10 -6.62 -3.80
CA PHE A 255 -9.90 -6.86 -5.22
C PHE A 255 -9.08 -8.12 -5.46
N VAL A 256 -9.43 -8.84 -6.52
CA VAL A 256 -8.64 -9.95 -7.05
C VAL A 256 -8.34 -9.67 -8.52
N ALA A 257 -7.08 -9.89 -8.89
CA ALA A 257 -6.65 -9.89 -10.27
C ALA A 257 -6.65 -11.31 -10.82
N TYR A 258 -7.40 -11.54 -11.90
CA TYR A 258 -7.53 -12.83 -12.55
C TYR A 258 -6.85 -12.83 -13.92
N LEU A 259 -6.02 -13.84 -14.16
CA LEU A 259 -5.46 -14.16 -15.48
C LEU A 259 -6.48 -15.00 -16.26
N ASP A 260 -6.96 -14.51 -17.41
CA ASP A 260 -7.75 -15.30 -18.36
C ASP A 260 -6.82 -16.14 -19.25
N VAL A 261 -6.61 -17.40 -18.85
CA VAL A 261 -5.69 -18.30 -19.52
C VAL A 261 -6.18 -18.72 -20.90
N PRO A 262 -7.47 -19.06 -21.14
CA PRO A 262 -7.99 -19.31 -22.47
C PRO A 262 -7.77 -18.16 -23.45
N ALA A 263 -8.06 -16.91 -23.03
CA ALA A 263 -7.83 -15.74 -23.87
C ALA A 263 -6.33 -15.54 -24.15
N TYR A 264 -5.49 -15.69 -23.12
CA TYR A 264 -4.03 -15.62 -23.25
C TYR A 264 -3.49 -16.66 -24.23
N LEU A 265 -3.87 -17.94 -24.05
CA LEU A 265 -3.48 -19.05 -24.92
C LEU A 265 -3.91 -18.82 -26.35
N SER A 266 -5.19 -18.47 -26.58
CA SER A 266 -5.71 -18.21 -27.92
C SER A 266 -4.91 -17.10 -28.61
N SER A 267 -4.56 -16.03 -27.90
CA SER A 267 -3.75 -14.93 -28.46
C SER A 267 -2.35 -15.37 -28.89
N TRP A 268 -1.73 -16.30 -28.14
CA TRP A 268 -0.39 -16.80 -28.45
C TRP A 268 -0.40 -17.87 -29.52
N GLU A 269 -1.42 -18.71 -29.57
CA GLU A 269 -1.62 -19.67 -30.66
C GLU A 269 -1.83 -18.95 -31.99
N GLN A 270 -2.63 -17.88 -32.02
CA GLN A 270 -2.78 -17.04 -33.21
C GLN A 270 -1.46 -16.39 -33.64
N LYS A 271 -0.67 -15.86 -32.68
CA LYS A 271 0.66 -15.29 -32.97
C LYS A 271 1.62 -16.35 -33.49
N ARG A 272 1.63 -17.54 -32.90
CA ARG A 272 2.43 -18.69 -33.34
C ARG A 272 2.10 -19.03 -34.78
N ASP A 273 0.82 -19.16 -35.11
CA ASP A 273 0.36 -19.56 -36.44
C ASP A 273 0.71 -18.49 -37.50
N ALA A 274 0.57 -17.21 -37.16
CA ALA A 274 1.00 -16.11 -38.02
C ALA A 274 2.52 -16.09 -38.24
N LEU A 275 3.32 -16.35 -37.20
CA LEU A 275 4.78 -16.44 -37.30
C LEU A 275 5.21 -17.64 -38.16
N LEU A 276 4.52 -18.77 -38.05
CA LEU A 276 4.77 -19.95 -38.88
C LEU A 276 4.51 -19.64 -40.37
N ALA A 277 3.38 -18.99 -40.67
CA ALA A 277 3.07 -18.55 -42.04
C ALA A 277 4.10 -17.54 -42.59
N ASP A 278 4.62 -16.66 -41.73
CA ASP A 278 5.71 -15.74 -42.09
C ASP A 278 7.01 -16.48 -42.42
N ILE A 279 7.38 -17.47 -41.62
CA ILE A 279 8.56 -18.31 -41.84
C ILE A 279 8.44 -19.03 -43.19
N GLU A 280 7.33 -19.72 -43.44
CA GLU A 280 7.07 -20.42 -44.72
C GLU A 280 7.16 -19.47 -45.92
N ARG A 281 6.61 -18.25 -45.79
CA ARG A 281 6.68 -17.21 -46.82
C ARG A 281 8.11 -16.73 -47.07
N TYR A 282 8.91 -16.54 -46.02
CA TYR A 282 10.31 -16.14 -46.17
C TYR A 282 11.17 -17.25 -46.78
N GLU A 283 10.94 -18.51 -46.40
CA GLU A 283 11.59 -19.67 -46.99
C GLU A 283 11.30 -19.76 -48.51
N ALA A 284 10.03 -19.61 -48.91
CA ALA A 284 9.63 -19.58 -50.31
C ALA A 284 10.30 -18.42 -51.08
N ALA A 285 10.33 -17.23 -50.50
CA ALA A 285 10.96 -16.06 -51.11
C ALA A 285 12.49 -16.22 -51.27
N ILE A 286 13.16 -16.86 -50.31
CA ILE A 286 14.59 -17.18 -50.40
C ILE A 286 14.82 -18.17 -51.54
N ALA A 287 14.03 -19.24 -51.62
CA ALA A 287 14.14 -20.25 -52.67
C ALA A 287 13.91 -19.65 -54.06
N GLU A 288 12.93 -18.75 -54.23
CA GLU A 288 12.66 -18.04 -55.48
C GLU A 288 13.86 -17.16 -55.90
N ILE A 289 14.41 -16.38 -54.95
CA ILE A 289 15.58 -15.53 -55.21
C ILE A 289 16.79 -16.37 -55.63
N GLU A 290 17.04 -17.48 -54.93
CA GLU A 290 18.16 -18.37 -55.24
C GLU A 290 18.00 -19.03 -56.61
N SER A 291 16.79 -19.48 -56.96
CA SER A 291 16.48 -20.04 -58.28
C SER A 291 16.64 -19.01 -59.41
N ALA A 292 16.16 -17.78 -59.21
CA ALA A 292 16.32 -16.69 -60.17
C ALA A 292 17.80 -16.32 -60.37
N ASN A 293 18.57 -16.26 -59.28
CA ASN A 293 20.01 -16.00 -59.33
C ASN A 293 20.79 -17.12 -60.06
N GLN A 294 20.40 -18.39 -59.86
CA GLN A 294 21.04 -19.54 -60.51
C GLN A 294 20.71 -19.65 -62.00
N SER A 295 19.49 -19.30 -62.40
CA SER A 295 19.03 -19.35 -63.80
C SER A 295 19.56 -18.21 -64.67
N GLY A 296 20.22 -17.20 -64.08
CA GLY A 296 20.75 -16.04 -64.79
C GLY A 296 19.67 -15.12 -65.39
N GLN A 297 18.40 -15.32 -65.06
CA GLN A 297 17.30 -14.47 -65.49
C GLN A 297 17.13 -13.28 -64.53
N GLY A 298 17.42 -12.07 -65.03
CA GLY A 298 17.23 -10.82 -64.29
C GLY A 298 18.44 -10.34 -63.49
N GLN A 299 18.24 -9.30 -62.68
CA GLN A 299 19.29 -8.71 -61.84
C GLN A 299 19.50 -9.53 -60.56
N PHE A 300 20.75 -9.70 -60.12
CA PHE A 300 21.06 -10.40 -58.87
C PHE A 300 20.31 -9.80 -57.67
N ARG A 301 19.61 -10.65 -56.92
CA ARG A 301 18.86 -10.27 -55.71
C ARG A 301 19.49 -10.89 -54.48
N SER A 302 19.73 -10.10 -53.44
CA SER A 302 20.28 -10.58 -52.17
C SER A 302 19.19 -11.13 -51.25
N THR A 303 19.44 -12.29 -50.63
CA THR A 303 18.56 -12.91 -49.63
C THR A 303 18.77 -12.34 -48.22
N LYS A 304 19.86 -11.60 -47.97
CA LYS A 304 20.31 -11.19 -46.63
C LYS A 304 19.22 -10.55 -45.76
N LYS A 305 18.40 -9.67 -46.35
CA LYS A 305 17.29 -9.02 -45.62
C LYS A 305 16.21 -10.03 -45.23
N VAL A 306 15.80 -10.87 -46.17
CA VAL A 306 14.74 -11.87 -45.99
C VAL A 306 15.19 -12.94 -44.97
N SER A 307 16.43 -13.42 -45.07
CA SER A 307 16.99 -14.38 -44.10
C SER A 307 17.04 -13.82 -42.69
N ARG A 308 17.33 -12.51 -42.52
CA ARG A 308 17.27 -11.85 -41.20
C ARG A 308 15.84 -11.78 -40.66
N GLN A 309 14.86 -11.50 -41.51
CA GLN A 309 13.45 -11.49 -41.11
C GLN A 309 12.96 -12.88 -40.73
N MET A 310 13.38 -13.91 -41.47
CA MET A 310 13.08 -15.31 -41.15
C MET A 310 13.66 -15.71 -39.80
N ALA A 311 14.93 -15.38 -39.52
CA ALA A 311 15.56 -15.69 -38.24
C ALA A 311 14.84 -15.01 -37.05
N ASP A 312 14.46 -13.74 -37.20
CA ASP A 312 13.67 -13.01 -36.18
C ASP A 312 12.28 -13.64 -35.98
N ALA A 313 11.62 -14.08 -37.06
CA ALA A 313 10.34 -14.79 -36.98
C ALA A 313 10.48 -16.16 -36.27
N GLN A 314 11.55 -16.91 -36.56
CA GLN A 314 11.86 -18.19 -35.92
C GLN A 314 12.09 -18.04 -34.41
N GLU A 315 12.89 -17.06 -34.00
CA GLU A 315 13.12 -16.78 -32.57
C GLU A 315 11.80 -16.45 -31.84
N LYS A 316 10.95 -15.63 -32.46
CA LYS A 316 9.64 -15.28 -31.92
C LYS A 316 8.69 -16.47 -31.89
N TYR A 317 8.73 -17.33 -32.90
CA TYR A 317 7.92 -18.56 -32.97
C TYR A 317 8.30 -19.50 -31.82
N GLU A 318 9.58 -19.78 -31.61
CA GLU A 318 10.04 -20.58 -30.46
C GLU A 318 9.64 -19.95 -29.12
N SER A 319 9.75 -18.62 -29.00
CA SER A 319 9.30 -17.92 -27.81
C SER A 319 7.79 -18.01 -27.59
N SER A 320 6.99 -18.09 -28.66
CA SER A 320 5.53 -18.27 -28.56
C SER A 320 5.17 -19.67 -28.08
N LEU A 321 5.87 -20.71 -28.55
CA LEU A 321 5.70 -22.09 -28.07
C LEU A 321 5.94 -22.19 -26.57
N ARG A 322 7.06 -21.65 -26.07
CA ARG A 322 7.37 -21.63 -24.64
C ARG A 322 6.25 -20.98 -23.81
N ARG A 323 5.73 -19.82 -24.25
CA ARG A 323 4.64 -19.13 -23.55
C ARG A 323 3.33 -19.93 -23.55
N ILE A 324 3.05 -20.68 -24.61
CA ILE A 324 1.88 -21.56 -24.69
C ILE A 324 2.04 -22.72 -23.71
N ASP A 325 3.21 -23.35 -23.68
CA ASP A 325 3.50 -24.46 -22.76
C ASP A 325 3.44 -24.02 -21.30
N ASP A 326 4.05 -22.88 -20.95
CA ASP A 326 4.01 -22.29 -19.61
C ASP A 326 2.56 -21.99 -19.18
N ALA A 327 1.75 -21.43 -20.07
CA ALA A 327 0.35 -21.12 -19.77
C ALA A 327 -0.52 -22.38 -19.62
N ARG A 328 -0.27 -23.43 -20.39
CA ARG A 328 -0.93 -24.74 -20.21
C ARG A 328 -0.55 -25.37 -18.87
N ALA A 329 0.73 -25.33 -18.51
CA ALA A 329 1.19 -25.81 -17.21
C ALA A 329 0.56 -25.03 -16.06
N ALA A 330 0.44 -23.71 -16.17
CA ALA A 330 -0.25 -22.88 -15.18
C ALA A 330 -1.74 -23.24 -15.06
N LEU A 331 -2.43 -23.47 -16.19
CA LEU A 331 -3.83 -23.89 -16.21
C LEU A 331 -4.03 -25.22 -15.47
N ASP A 332 -3.17 -26.21 -15.74
CA ASP A 332 -3.22 -27.52 -15.12
C ASP A 332 -2.95 -27.45 -13.61
N ALA A 333 -1.95 -26.66 -13.20
CA ALA A 333 -1.60 -26.46 -11.79
C ALA A 333 -2.73 -25.82 -10.97
N HIS A 334 -3.62 -25.05 -11.63
CA HIS A 334 -4.74 -24.34 -11.00
C HIS A 334 -6.10 -24.99 -11.30
N GLY A 335 -6.12 -26.29 -11.58
CA GLY A 335 -7.34 -27.09 -11.68
C GLY A 335 -8.16 -26.86 -12.94
N GLY A 336 -7.60 -26.23 -13.98
CA GLY A 336 -8.23 -26.11 -15.29
C GLY A 336 -9.38 -25.10 -15.38
N THR A 337 -9.58 -24.25 -14.37
CA THR A 337 -10.74 -23.35 -14.23
C THR A 337 -10.72 -22.13 -15.17
N GLY A 338 -9.72 -22.02 -16.05
CA GLY A 338 -9.61 -21.00 -17.10
C GLY A 338 -9.21 -19.61 -16.58
N ARG A 339 -9.75 -19.17 -15.44
CA ARG A 339 -9.37 -17.93 -14.77
C ARG A 339 -8.58 -18.24 -13.51
N ILE A 340 -7.35 -17.76 -13.44
CA ILE A 340 -6.47 -18.02 -12.30
C ILE A 340 -6.31 -16.74 -11.48
N PRO A 341 -6.61 -16.75 -10.17
CA PRO A 341 -6.34 -15.62 -9.30
C PRO A 341 -4.83 -15.44 -9.12
N ALA A 342 -4.29 -14.30 -9.51
CA ALA A 342 -2.85 -14.03 -9.54
C ALA A 342 -2.39 -13.01 -8.49
N ALA A 343 -3.26 -12.09 -8.09
CA ALA A 343 -2.99 -11.11 -7.04
C ALA A 343 -4.27 -10.72 -6.32
N ALA A 344 -4.14 -10.30 -5.06
CA ALA A 344 -5.22 -9.86 -4.21
C ALA A 344 -4.79 -8.64 -3.40
N ALA A 345 -5.74 -7.76 -3.11
CA ALA A 345 -5.49 -6.56 -2.34
C ALA A 345 -6.74 -6.07 -1.60
N LEU A 346 -6.54 -5.53 -0.41
CA LEU A 346 -7.53 -4.83 0.39
C LEU A 346 -7.16 -3.35 0.42
N PHE A 347 -8.12 -2.52 0.01
CA PHE A 347 -8.04 -1.07 0.07
C PHE A 347 -9.01 -0.52 1.10
N VAL A 348 -8.58 0.47 1.88
CA VAL A 348 -9.44 1.17 2.83
C VAL A 348 -9.51 2.64 2.43
N TRP A 349 -10.73 3.13 2.27
CA TRP A 349 -11.03 4.49 1.87
C TRP A 349 -11.28 5.38 3.08
N HIS A 350 -10.70 6.57 3.03
CA HIS A 350 -10.99 7.69 3.92
C HIS A 350 -11.08 8.96 3.05
N GLU A 351 -11.78 10.00 3.51
CA GLU A 351 -11.94 11.26 2.75
C GLU A 351 -10.59 11.86 2.31
N ARG A 352 -9.57 11.71 3.15
CA ARG A 352 -8.20 12.15 2.87
C ARG A 352 -7.46 11.28 1.84
N GLU A 353 -7.66 9.96 1.85
CA GLU A 353 -6.76 9.02 1.16
C GLU A 353 -7.35 7.63 0.90
N CYS A 354 -6.78 6.94 -0.09
CA CYS A 354 -6.95 5.50 -0.29
C CYS A 354 -5.72 4.75 0.21
N VAL A 355 -5.92 3.78 1.11
CA VAL A 355 -4.84 3.00 1.74
C VAL A 355 -4.79 1.59 1.18
N TYR A 356 -3.65 1.22 0.59
CA TYR A 356 -3.33 -0.16 0.22
C TYR A 356 -2.87 -0.94 1.46
N LEU A 357 -3.82 -1.59 2.14
CA LEU A 357 -3.62 -2.07 3.51
C LEU A 357 -3.04 -3.50 3.58
N PHE A 358 -3.61 -4.43 2.81
CA PHE A 358 -3.14 -5.82 2.75
C PHE A 358 -3.11 -6.30 1.32
N SER A 359 -2.22 -7.25 1.02
CA SER A 359 -2.09 -7.79 -0.33
C SER A 359 -1.38 -9.13 -0.39
N GLY A 360 -1.59 -9.85 -1.47
CA GLY A 360 -0.82 -11.01 -1.86
C GLY A 360 -0.71 -11.13 -3.37
N SER A 361 0.24 -11.96 -3.81
CA SER A 361 0.41 -12.37 -5.19
C SER A 361 1.00 -13.76 -5.27
N ASP A 362 0.58 -14.53 -6.28
CA ASP A 362 1.24 -15.79 -6.60
C ASP A 362 2.53 -15.51 -7.38
N GLN A 363 3.66 -15.92 -6.79
CA GLN A 363 4.98 -15.78 -7.39
C GLN A 363 5.14 -16.61 -8.67
N SER A 364 4.41 -17.72 -8.81
CA SER A 364 4.42 -18.55 -10.03
C SER A 364 3.87 -17.77 -11.24
N LEU A 365 3.03 -16.76 -10.98
CA LEU A 365 2.36 -15.91 -11.97
C LEU A 365 2.98 -14.51 -12.07
N ALA A 366 4.15 -14.27 -11.48
CA ALA A 366 4.78 -12.95 -11.44
C ALA A 366 5.06 -12.35 -12.83
N ALA A 367 5.26 -13.19 -13.84
CA ALA A 367 5.48 -12.78 -15.24
C ALA A 367 4.29 -12.01 -15.84
N PHE A 368 3.08 -12.17 -15.28
CA PHE A 368 1.85 -11.51 -15.74
C PHE A 368 1.62 -10.14 -15.09
N CYS A 369 2.49 -9.71 -14.16
CA CYS A 369 2.46 -8.37 -13.56
C CYS A 369 1.12 -7.97 -12.90
N ALA A 370 0.31 -8.95 -12.48
CA ALA A 370 -1.02 -8.71 -11.92
C ALA A 370 -1.07 -7.69 -10.76
N PRO A 371 -0.12 -7.69 -9.79
CA PRO A 371 -0.10 -6.68 -8.73
C PRO A 371 0.02 -5.25 -9.25
N THR A 372 0.75 -5.03 -10.35
CA THR A 372 0.89 -3.69 -10.93
C THR A 372 -0.43 -3.20 -11.51
N LEU A 373 -1.21 -4.09 -12.13
CA LEU A 373 -2.51 -3.73 -12.69
C LEU A 373 -3.54 -3.44 -11.59
N VAL A 374 -3.48 -4.13 -10.45
CA VAL A 374 -4.30 -3.80 -9.27
C VAL A 374 -4.04 -2.37 -8.83
N GLN A 375 -2.77 -2.00 -8.59
CA GLN A 375 -2.42 -0.63 -8.17
C GLN A 375 -2.88 0.41 -9.20
N HIS A 376 -2.67 0.14 -10.48
CA HIS A 376 -3.09 1.05 -11.54
C HIS A 376 -4.62 1.24 -11.56
N LYS A 377 -5.40 0.17 -11.46
CA LYS A 377 -6.87 0.24 -11.40
C LYS A 377 -7.35 1.12 -10.24
N ILE A 378 -6.79 0.92 -9.03
CA ILE A 378 -7.25 1.67 -7.86
C ILE A 378 -6.77 3.11 -7.88
N MET A 379 -5.59 3.41 -8.43
CA MET A 379 -5.20 4.80 -8.65
C MET A 379 -6.11 5.50 -9.68
N CYS A 380 -6.58 4.81 -10.72
CA CYS A 380 -7.62 5.37 -11.60
C CYS A 380 -8.90 5.67 -10.81
N GLU A 381 -9.34 4.77 -9.94
CA GLU A 381 -10.51 5.03 -9.08
C GLU A 381 -10.27 6.19 -8.11
N CYS A 382 -9.06 6.39 -7.61
CA CYS A 382 -8.74 7.55 -6.79
C CYS A 382 -8.91 8.85 -7.58
N VAL A 383 -8.39 8.90 -8.82
CA VAL A 383 -8.55 10.05 -9.72
C VAL A 383 -10.04 10.29 -10.02
N GLU A 384 -10.81 9.25 -10.34
CA GLU A 384 -12.25 9.33 -10.60
C GLU A 384 -13.05 9.82 -9.38
N ARG A 385 -12.65 9.42 -8.16
CA ARG A 385 -13.29 9.83 -6.90
C ARG A 385 -12.78 11.18 -6.36
N GLY A 386 -11.79 11.80 -7.01
CA GLY A 386 -11.17 13.05 -6.54
C GLY A 386 -10.25 12.87 -5.32
N CYS A 387 -9.82 11.63 -5.03
CA CYS A 387 -8.87 11.32 -3.96
C CYS A 387 -7.44 11.57 -4.46
N SER A 388 -6.81 12.63 -3.98
CA SER A 388 -5.47 13.04 -4.42
C SER A 388 -4.33 12.30 -3.72
N ARG A 389 -4.60 11.51 -2.68
CA ARG A 389 -3.57 10.84 -1.88
C ARG A 389 -3.72 9.33 -1.94
N TYR A 390 -2.78 8.67 -2.60
CA TYR A 390 -2.71 7.22 -2.66
C TYR A 390 -1.60 6.70 -1.73
N ASN A 391 -1.99 6.05 -0.64
CA ASN A 391 -1.08 5.61 0.41
C ASN A 391 -0.80 4.11 0.25
N PHE A 392 0.41 3.76 -0.19
CA PHE A 392 0.87 2.37 -0.25
C PHE A 392 1.10 1.76 1.15
N TYR A 393 0.90 2.54 2.20
CA TYR A 393 1.09 2.19 3.60
C TYR A 393 2.55 1.78 3.90
N GLY A 394 2.74 0.94 4.91
CA GLY A 394 4.03 0.65 5.51
C GLY A 394 5.14 0.14 4.59
N ILE A 395 6.34 0.66 4.77
CA ILE A 395 7.63 0.07 4.37
C ILE A 395 8.51 -0.08 5.62
N ASP A 396 9.62 -0.81 5.53
CA ASP A 396 10.52 -1.03 6.68
C ASP A 396 11.54 0.09 6.92
N GLY A 397 11.66 1.05 6.00
CA GLY A 397 12.67 2.12 6.07
C GLY A 397 14.11 1.66 5.81
N ILE A 398 14.30 0.48 5.21
CA ILE A 398 15.60 -0.10 4.85
C ILE A 398 15.78 -0.05 3.33
N PHE A 399 16.60 0.88 2.86
CA PHE A 399 16.83 1.13 1.42
C PHE A 399 18.04 0.38 0.84
N ASP A 400 18.48 -0.69 1.51
CA ASP A 400 19.58 -1.54 1.05
C ASP A 400 19.05 -2.55 0.00
N PRO A 401 19.56 -2.53 -1.25
CA PRO A 401 19.16 -3.46 -2.31
C PRO A 401 19.37 -4.94 -1.97
N THR A 402 20.20 -5.25 -0.98
CA THR A 402 20.47 -6.62 -0.54
C THR A 402 19.53 -7.10 0.57
N SER A 403 18.68 -6.22 1.11
CA SER A 403 17.75 -6.56 2.19
C SER A 403 16.59 -7.43 1.70
N PRO A 404 16.07 -8.38 2.51
CA PRO A 404 14.95 -9.24 2.11
C PRO A 404 13.67 -8.48 1.72
N GLY A 405 13.42 -7.31 2.31
CA GLY A 405 12.24 -6.47 2.06
C GLY A 405 12.36 -5.54 0.84
N TYR A 406 13.53 -5.43 0.21
CA TYR A 406 13.79 -4.42 -0.82
C TYR A 406 12.86 -4.53 -2.03
N GLY A 407 12.47 -5.74 -2.42
CA GLY A 407 11.57 -5.95 -3.56
C GLY A 407 10.20 -5.28 -3.39
N LEU A 408 9.69 -5.15 -2.16
CA LEU A 408 8.46 -4.41 -1.89
C LEU A 408 8.65 -2.90 -2.10
N ILE A 409 9.80 -2.37 -1.67
CA ILE A 409 10.14 -0.96 -1.88
C ILE A 409 10.29 -0.69 -3.37
N GLU A 410 11.04 -1.52 -4.11
CA GLU A 410 11.23 -1.37 -5.56
C GLU A 410 9.89 -1.40 -6.32
N PHE A 411 8.97 -2.27 -5.90
CA PHE A 411 7.61 -2.30 -6.45
C PHE A 411 6.89 -0.96 -6.25
N LYS A 412 6.85 -0.44 -5.02
CA LYS A 412 6.20 0.85 -4.70
C LYS A 412 6.87 2.02 -5.42
N GLN A 413 8.20 2.03 -5.47
CA GLN A 413 9.03 3.00 -6.19
C GLN A 413 8.69 3.09 -7.69
N SER A 414 8.17 2.01 -8.28
CA SER A 414 7.83 2.02 -9.69
C SER A 414 6.71 3.00 -10.07
N PHE A 415 5.91 3.42 -9.09
CA PHE A 415 4.80 4.35 -9.27
C PHE A 415 5.17 5.83 -9.04
N ASN A 416 6.45 6.14 -8.78
CA ASN A 416 6.95 7.50 -8.51
C ASN A 416 6.16 8.21 -7.40
N GLY A 417 6.24 7.68 -6.19
CA GLY A 417 5.81 8.34 -4.97
C GLY A 417 7.00 8.79 -4.11
N TYR A 418 6.71 9.27 -2.91
CA TYR A 418 7.65 9.77 -1.93
C TYR A 418 7.43 9.05 -0.58
N ILE A 419 8.31 9.33 0.39
CA ILE A 419 8.27 8.67 1.70
C ILE A 419 7.91 9.68 2.79
N GLU A 420 7.01 9.26 3.66
CA GLU A 420 6.71 9.93 4.93
C GLU A 420 7.29 9.10 6.07
N GLU A 421 8.34 9.61 6.70
CA GLU A 421 8.88 9.07 7.94
C GLU A 421 8.14 9.76 9.09
N LEU A 422 7.26 9.04 9.78
CA LEU A 422 6.43 9.57 10.86
C LEU A 422 7.24 9.81 12.15
N LEU A 423 6.65 10.56 13.10
CA LEU A 423 7.19 10.79 14.44
C LEU A 423 7.50 9.48 15.19
N GLY A 424 6.79 8.41 14.88
CA GLY A 424 6.92 7.11 15.54
C GLY A 424 6.07 7.00 16.80
N SER A 425 6.49 6.12 17.70
CA SER A 425 5.69 5.75 18.87
C SER A 425 6.09 6.53 20.12
N PHE A 426 5.09 6.76 20.97
CA PHE A 426 5.24 7.40 22.26
C PHE A 426 4.52 6.62 23.35
N THR A 427 5.13 6.54 24.53
CA THR A 427 4.46 6.09 25.75
C THR A 427 4.16 7.29 26.63
N MET A 428 2.92 7.48 27.04
CA MET A 428 2.53 8.37 28.13
C MET A 428 2.34 7.56 29.43
N PRO A 429 3.25 7.66 30.43
CA PRO A 429 3.05 7.02 31.71
C PRO A 429 1.86 7.63 32.46
N VAL A 430 0.89 6.81 32.85
CA VAL A 430 -0.30 7.24 33.61
C VAL A 430 -0.17 6.86 35.08
N ARG A 431 0.28 5.63 35.36
CA ARG A 431 0.58 5.11 36.70
C ARG A 431 2.02 4.58 36.73
N PRO A 432 3.03 5.44 36.95
CA PRO A 432 4.43 5.08 36.77
C PRO A 432 4.89 3.84 37.54
N ALA A 433 4.41 3.66 38.79
CA ALA A 433 4.75 2.48 39.60
C ALA A 433 4.18 1.18 39.00
N VAL A 434 2.95 1.21 38.48
CA VAL A 434 2.32 0.05 37.82
C VAL A 434 3.03 -0.26 36.50
N LEU A 435 3.37 0.77 35.73
CA LEU A 435 4.13 0.62 34.49
C LEU A 435 5.52 0.01 34.74
N ALA A 436 6.23 0.49 35.76
CA ALA A 436 7.54 -0.07 36.13
C ALA A 436 7.43 -1.55 36.53
N ALA A 437 6.42 -1.90 37.34
CA ALA A 437 6.15 -3.29 37.71
C ALA A 437 5.80 -4.16 36.49
N LYS A 438 4.97 -3.65 35.56
CA LYS A 438 4.63 -4.32 34.29
C LYS A 438 5.89 -4.61 33.46
N ARG A 439 6.73 -3.58 33.24
CA ARG A 439 7.99 -3.70 32.47
C ARG A 439 8.94 -4.72 33.08
N LEU A 440 9.06 -4.74 34.42
CA LEU A 440 9.85 -5.75 35.12
C LEU A 440 9.29 -7.16 34.94
N ALA A 441 7.96 -7.34 35.06
CA ALA A 441 7.31 -8.63 34.88
C ALA A 441 7.52 -9.17 33.46
N HIS A 442 7.36 -8.34 32.44
CA HIS A 442 7.64 -8.69 31.03
C HIS A 442 9.09 -9.16 30.84
N LYS A 443 10.05 -8.40 31.36
CA LYS A 443 11.48 -8.76 31.30
C LYS A 443 11.78 -10.11 31.98
N ILE A 444 11.14 -10.42 33.11
CA ILE A 444 11.32 -11.70 33.83
C ILE A 444 10.67 -12.86 33.06
N LEU A 445 9.51 -12.63 32.45
CA LEU A 445 8.75 -13.65 31.72
C LEU A 445 9.27 -13.90 30.30
N GLY A 446 10.27 -13.13 29.84
CA GLY A 446 10.80 -13.21 28.47
C GLY A 446 9.76 -12.82 27.42
N ARG A 447 8.89 -11.87 27.75
CA ARG A 447 7.79 -11.39 26.91
C ARG A 447 7.89 -9.89 26.67
#